data_AF-A0A7W5EPR1-F1
#
_entry.id   AF-A0A7W5EPR1-F1
#
_cell.length_a   1.000
_cell.length_b   1.000
_cell.length_c   1.000
_cell.angle_alpha   90.00
_cell.angle_beta   90.00
_cell.angle_gamma   90.00
#
_symmetry.space_group_name_H-M   'P 1'
#
loop_
_entity.id
_entity.type
_entity.pdbx_description
1 polymer ?
#
loop_
_entity_poly.entity_id
_entity_poly.type
_entity_poly.pdbx_seq_one_letter_code
_entity_poly.pdbx_strand_id
1 'polypeptide(L)'
;MYYLFGRDSVVDILRARCGGRSTQDLSDPSMWQAYNRFLAGRSIIESPVDWYGPRMVDFPALETYAPSFCMAKRHHFAINSELLSRRLISGYFESALKGLERKEPYIAAIVRFCVRLIVINQLDEYTNGTTEDTIGVANFNFKDQFDEIDFQELLFHQLVHMLLFIDDSMHPHMPDSQRQISLDVGLPFVLGGTTFPAYLAFHSYIVAVEMLAYRARTDQWEVVPKYHRSTGRVLRIIGAFRSAIESEASRFTSRGREILIRARDLVDDCLTMQPCGAA
;
A
#
# COMPACT_ATOMS: atom_id res chain seq x y z
N MET A 1 -4.90 -0.27 7.92
CA MET A 1 -4.03 -0.76 9.00
C MET A 1 -3.47 0.33 9.91
N TYR A 2 -2.87 1.41 9.38
CA TYR A 2 -2.24 2.43 10.23
C TYR A 2 -3.27 3.27 10.99
N TYR A 3 -4.20 3.91 10.29
CA TYR A 3 -5.24 4.71 10.92
C TYR A 3 -6.31 3.85 11.59
N LEU A 4 -6.54 2.62 11.12
CA LEU A 4 -7.49 1.69 11.73
C LEU A 4 -7.14 1.26 13.16
N PHE A 5 -5.85 1.00 13.43
CA PHE A 5 -5.40 0.44 14.70
C PHE A 5 -4.41 1.34 15.46
N GLY A 6 -3.94 2.41 14.81
CA GLY A 6 -2.93 3.30 15.35
C GLY A 6 -1.51 2.78 15.22
N ARG A 7 -0.56 3.68 15.48
CA ARG A 7 0.88 3.46 15.38
C ARG A 7 1.35 2.25 16.21
N ASP A 8 0.98 2.19 17.47
CA ASP A 8 1.55 1.21 18.41
C ASP A 8 1.17 -0.22 18.00
N SER A 9 -0.09 -0.42 17.59
CA SER A 9 -0.55 -1.70 17.04
C SER A 9 0.24 -2.11 15.79
N VAL A 10 0.55 -1.17 14.88
CA VAL A 10 1.38 -1.46 13.70
C VAL A 10 2.80 -1.85 14.10
N VAL A 11 3.41 -1.12 15.04
CA VAL A 11 4.75 -1.45 15.56
C VAL A 11 4.77 -2.83 16.20
N ASP A 12 3.75 -3.20 16.97
CA ASP A 12 3.67 -4.50 17.62
C ASP A 12 3.49 -5.64 16.61
N ILE A 13 2.69 -5.45 15.56
CA ILE A 13 2.58 -6.40 14.43
C ILE A 13 3.95 -6.61 13.77
N LEU A 14 4.67 -5.52 13.49
CA LEU A 14 6.00 -5.57 12.86
C LEU A 14 7.04 -6.23 13.79
N ARG A 15 6.99 -5.97 15.10
CA ARG A 15 7.84 -6.64 16.10
C ARG A 15 7.56 -8.13 16.18
N ALA A 16 6.28 -8.52 16.24
CA ALA A 16 5.87 -9.91 16.26
C ALA A 16 6.41 -10.64 15.03
N ARG A 17 6.27 -10.02 13.84
CA ARG A 17 6.83 -10.55 12.58
C ARG A 17 8.34 -10.71 12.60
N CYS A 18 9.04 -9.87 13.36
CA CYS A 18 10.49 -9.89 13.57
C CYS A 18 10.96 -10.81 14.72
N GLY A 19 10.05 -11.64 15.26
CA GLY A 19 10.35 -12.59 16.34
C GLY A 19 10.22 -12.00 17.75
N GLY A 20 9.37 -10.99 17.93
CA GLY A 20 9.04 -10.44 19.25
C GLY A 20 10.18 -9.66 19.91
N ARG A 21 10.96 -8.89 19.13
CA ARG A 21 12.09 -8.10 19.64
C ARG A 21 11.65 -7.16 20.77
N SER A 22 12.54 -6.90 21.72
CA SER A 22 12.23 -6.07 22.91
C SER A 22 12.06 -4.58 22.58
N THR A 23 12.74 -4.08 21.54
CA THR A 23 12.67 -2.68 21.13
C THR A 23 11.42 -2.38 20.29
N GLN A 24 10.86 -1.18 20.47
CA GLN A 24 9.83 -0.60 19.60
C GLN A 24 10.41 0.37 18.56
N ASP A 25 11.72 0.60 18.59
CA ASP A 25 12.41 1.44 17.61
C ASP A 25 12.59 0.65 16.31
N LEU A 26 11.88 1.06 15.26
CA LEU A 26 11.98 0.47 13.93
C LEU A 26 13.33 0.75 13.25
N SER A 27 14.11 1.72 13.73
CA SER A 27 15.46 2.00 13.22
C SER A 27 16.54 1.11 13.84
N ASP A 28 16.21 0.34 14.89
CA ASP A 28 17.13 -0.57 15.56
C ASP A 28 17.64 -1.64 14.56
N PRO A 29 18.98 -1.82 14.42
CA PRO A 29 19.56 -2.82 13.54
C PRO A 29 19.02 -4.24 13.74
N SER A 30 18.77 -4.65 14.98
CA SER A 30 18.23 -5.99 15.26
C SER A 30 16.81 -6.16 14.71
N MET A 31 16.02 -5.08 14.68
CA MET A 31 14.67 -5.07 14.13
C MET A 31 14.68 -5.14 12.61
N TRP A 32 15.33 -4.18 11.92
CA TRP A 32 15.26 -4.15 10.46
C TRP A 32 16.02 -5.31 9.81
N GLN A 33 17.09 -5.84 10.43
CA GLN A 33 17.73 -7.07 9.96
C GLN A 33 16.83 -8.30 10.12
N ALA A 34 16.04 -8.38 11.20
CA ALA A 34 15.05 -9.44 11.36
C ALA A 34 13.95 -9.35 10.30
N TYR A 35 13.51 -8.14 9.98
CA TYR A 35 12.57 -7.92 8.88
C TYR A 35 13.16 -8.31 7.53
N ASN A 36 14.42 -7.98 7.24
CA ASN A 36 15.09 -8.38 5.99
C ASN A 36 15.17 -9.91 5.85
N ARG A 37 15.40 -10.65 6.94
CA ARG A 37 15.32 -12.12 6.94
C ARG A 37 13.92 -12.64 6.64
N PHE A 38 12.88 -11.96 7.12
CA PHE A 38 11.50 -12.27 6.77
C PHE A 38 11.24 -12.04 5.26
N LEU A 39 11.71 -10.90 4.71
CA LEU A 39 11.57 -10.61 3.28
C LEU A 39 12.24 -11.68 2.40
N ALA A 40 13.42 -12.16 2.76
CA ALA A 40 14.16 -13.18 2.00
C ALA A 40 13.37 -14.49 1.79
N GLY A 41 12.36 -14.78 2.62
CA GLY A 41 11.51 -15.97 2.47
C GLY A 41 10.08 -15.68 2.01
N ARG A 42 9.72 -14.41 1.76
CA ARG A 42 8.33 -13.98 1.52
C ARG A 42 8.17 -12.93 0.43
N SER A 43 9.26 -12.35 -0.05
CA SER A 43 9.28 -11.33 -1.10
C SER A 43 9.90 -11.87 -2.38
N ILE A 44 9.63 -11.22 -3.51
CA ILE A 44 10.32 -11.42 -4.79
C ILE A 44 11.80 -11.01 -4.77
N ILE A 45 12.29 -10.38 -3.69
CA ILE A 45 13.68 -9.96 -3.59
C ILE A 45 14.57 -11.19 -3.41
N GLU A 46 15.38 -11.50 -4.43
CA GLU A 46 16.30 -12.63 -4.48
C GLU A 46 17.70 -12.25 -3.95
N SER A 47 18.07 -10.97 -4.05
CA SER A 47 19.36 -10.46 -3.59
C SER A 47 19.38 -10.16 -2.09
N PRO A 48 20.52 -10.32 -1.38
CA PRO A 48 20.64 -9.92 0.01
C PRO A 48 20.27 -8.45 0.24
N VAL A 49 19.44 -8.19 1.25
CA VAL A 49 19.07 -6.83 1.67
C VAL A 49 19.87 -6.48 2.93
N ASP A 50 20.94 -5.70 2.75
CA ASP A 50 21.85 -5.26 3.82
C ASP A 50 21.70 -3.77 4.17
N TRP A 51 20.71 -3.09 3.60
CA TRP A 51 20.42 -1.67 3.84
C TRP A 51 19.10 -1.44 4.59
N TYR A 52 18.97 -0.22 5.11
CA TYR A 52 17.75 0.29 5.74
C TYR A 52 17.08 1.35 4.84
N GLY A 53 15.75 1.33 4.80
CA GLY A 53 14.96 2.26 3.99
C GLY A 53 14.81 1.87 2.51
N PRO A 54 13.98 2.62 1.77
CA PRO A 54 13.72 2.37 0.37
C PRO A 54 14.87 2.87 -0.53
N ARG A 55 15.14 2.11 -1.59
CA ARG A 55 15.87 2.58 -2.78
C ARG A 55 14.88 2.79 -3.92
N MET A 56 15.01 3.90 -4.64
CA MET A 56 14.22 4.18 -5.84
C MET A 56 14.91 3.49 -7.04
N VAL A 57 14.18 2.70 -7.79
CA VAL A 57 14.71 1.96 -8.96
C VAL A 57 13.71 2.03 -10.11
N ASP A 58 14.19 1.94 -11.34
CA ASP A 58 13.36 1.59 -12.49
C ASP A 58 13.34 0.07 -12.70
N PHE A 59 12.62 -0.38 -13.72
CA PHE A 59 12.51 -1.81 -14.02
C PHE A 59 13.86 -2.46 -14.42
N PRO A 60 14.73 -1.84 -15.25
CA PRO A 60 16.09 -2.34 -15.47
C PRO A 60 16.90 -2.51 -14.20
N ALA A 61 16.91 -1.53 -13.29
CA ALA A 61 17.66 -1.62 -12.03
C ALA A 61 17.07 -2.66 -11.07
N LEU A 62 15.76 -2.93 -11.13
CA LEU A 62 15.11 -3.98 -10.34
C LEU A 62 15.66 -5.38 -10.64
N GLU A 63 16.13 -5.65 -11.87
CA GLU A 63 16.68 -6.95 -12.28
C GLU A 63 17.90 -7.38 -11.43
N THR A 64 18.62 -6.42 -10.82
CA THR A 64 19.72 -6.70 -9.88
C THR A 64 19.22 -7.31 -8.55
N TYR A 65 17.96 -7.08 -8.20
CA TYR A 65 17.39 -7.48 -6.92
C TYR A 65 16.37 -8.61 -7.04
N ALA A 66 15.63 -8.67 -8.15
CA ALA A 66 14.54 -9.62 -8.39
C ALA A 66 14.53 -10.10 -9.86
N PRO A 67 15.60 -10.75 -10.35
CA PRO A 67 15.73 -11.14 -11.75
C PRO A 67 14.62 -12.08 -12.23
N SER A 68 14.15 -13.01 -11.39
CA SER A 68 13.07 -13.94 -11.75
C SER A 68 11.74 -13.21 -11.95
N PHE A 69 11.44 -12.22 -11.10
CA PHE A 69 10.28 -11.36 -11.28
C PHE A 69 10.37 -10.53 -12.56
N CYS A 70 11.53 -9.91 -12.82
CA CYS A 70 11.74 -9.13 -14.04
C CYS A 70 11.60 -9.99 -15.29
N MET A 71 12.11 -11.21 -15.29
CA MET A 71 11.93 -12.15 -16.40
C MET A 71 10.45 -12.47 -16.64
N ALA A 72 9.69 -12.77 -15.59
CA ALA A 72 8.27 -13.10 -15.70
C ALA A 72 7.39 -11.91 -16.14
N LYS A 73 7.77 -10.69 -15.77
CA LYS A 73 6.94 -9.49 -15.91
C LYS A 73 7.41 -8.49 -16.97
N ARG A 74 8.52 -8.74 -17.67
CA ARG A 74 9.15 -7.81 -18.63
C ARG A 74 8.17 -7.16 -19.61
N HIS A 75 7.20 -7.91 -20.12
CA HIS A 75 6.23 -7.41 -21.11
C HIS A 75 5.24 -6.37 -20.58
N HIS A 76 5.09 -6.23 -19.25
CA HIS A 76 4.21 -5.22 -18.68
C HIS A 76 4.89 -3.85 -18.52
N PHE A 77 6.23 -3.80 -18.50
CA PHE A 77 6.97 -2.59 -18.16
C PHE A 77 7.47 -1.88 -19.42
N ALA A 78 7.06 -0.62 -19.56
CA ALA A 78 7.49 0.24 -20.64
C ALA A 78 8.91 0.79 -20.38
N ILE A 79 9.53 1.30 -21.43
CA ILE A 79 10.70 2.18 -21.28
C ILE A 79 10.20 3.51 -20.71
N ASN A 80 10.79 3.95 -19.60
CA ASN A 80 10.45 5.24 -18.99
C ASN A 80 10.69 6.41 -19.95
N SER A 81 9.80 7.40 -19.90
CA SER A 81 9.99 8.69 -20.56
C SER A 81 11.30 9.37 -20.12
N GLU A 82 11.78 10.32 -20.93
CA GLU A 82 12.94 11.12 -20.56
C GLU A 82 12.69 11.89 -19.25
N LEU A 83 11.47 12.42 -19.06
CA LEU A 83 11.12 13.15 -17.84
C LEU A 83 11.21 12.26 -16.60
N LEU A 84 10.62 11.06 -16.65
CA LEU A 84 10.62 10.14 -15.53
C LEU A 84 12.04 9.65 -15.22
N SER A 85 12.81 9.33 -16.26
CA SER A 85 14.22 8.95 -16.12
C SER A 85 15.06 10.05 -15.46
N ARG A 86 14.85 11.33 -15.84
CA ARG A 86 15.50 12.47 -15.17
C ARG A 86 15.06 12.63 -13.72
N ARG A 87 13.77 12.42 -13.40
CA ARG A 87 13.27 12.47 -12.01
C ARG A 87 13.91 11.41 -11.11
N LEU A 88 14.10 10.19 -11.64
CA LEU A 88 14.76 9.10 -10.93
C LEU A 88 16.19 9.43 -10.49
N ILE A 89 16.97 10.12 -11.33
CA ILE A 89 18.38 10.41 -11.03
C ILE A 89 18.60 11.78 -10.36
N SER A 90 17.61 12.68 -10.37
CA SER A 90 17.76 14.05 -9.88
C SER A 90 17.47 14.23 -8.39
N GLY A 91 17.08 13.16 -7.67
CA GLY A 91 16.70 13.25 -6.27
C GLY A 91 15.24 13.68 -6.04
N TYR A 92 14.41 13.72 -7.09
CA TYR A 92 13.02 14.17 -7.02
C TYR A 92 12.20 13.33 -6.04
N PHE A 93 12.31 11.99 -6.15
CA PHE A 93 11.53 11.07 -5.32
C PHE A 93 12.02 11.03 -3.87
N GLU A 94 13.32 11.20 -3.65
CA GLU A 94 13.92 11.37 -2.33
C GLU A 94 13.41 12.66 -1.67
N SER A 95 13.30 13.75 -2.44
CA SER A 95 12.69 15.00 -1.97
C SER A 95 11.22 14.80 -1.60
N ALA A 96 10.45 14.11 -2.44
CA ALA A 96 9.04 13.78 -2.18
C ALA A 96 8.87 12.92 -0.91
N LEU A 97 9.75 11.94 -0.69
CA LEU A 97 9.79 11.13 0.54
C LEU A 97 10.15 11.95 1.77
N LYS A 98 11.12 12.87 1.67
CA LYS A 98 11.41 13.84 2.75
C LYS A 98 10.22 14.77 3.01
N GLY A 99 9.45 15.09 1.98
CA GLY A 99 8.19 15.80 2.11
C GLY A 99 7.17 15.06 2.98
N LEU A 100 7.03 13.75 2.76
CA LEU A 100 6.22 12.88 3.60
C LEU A 100 6.74 12.86 5.05
N GLU A 101 8.04 12.71 5.24
CA GLU A 101 8.66 12.67 6.57
C GLU A 101 8.43 13.93 7.40
N ARG A 102 8.38 15.11 6.75
CA ARG A 102 8.05 16.36 7.43
C ARG A 102 6.58 16.45 7.85
N LYS A 103 5.66 15.89 7.05
CA LYS A 103 4.22 15.92 7.31
C LYS A 103 3.78 14.84 8.29
N GLU A 104 4.26 13.62 8.06
CA GLU A 104 3.86 12.39 8.72
C GLU A 104 5.10 11.53 9.06
N PRO A 105 5.89 11.95 10.07
CA PRO A 105 7.17 11.31 10.40
C PRO A 105 7.00 9.83 10.79
N TYR A 106 5.86 9.47 11.39
CA TYR A 106 5.60 8.08 11.78
C TYR A 106 5.28 7.18 10.59
N ILE A 107 4.50 7.65 9.62
CA ILE A 107 4.28 6.93 8.37
C ILE A 107 5.62 6.78 7.65
N ALA A 108 6.43 7.83 7.58
CA ALA A 108 7.76 7.76 6.96
C ALA A 108 8.67 6.73 7.67
N ALA A 109 8.64 6.64 8.99
CA ALA A 109 9.40 5.63 9.74
C ALA A 109 8.93 4.20 9.41
N ILE A 110 7.62 3.98 9.29
CA ILE A 110 7.06 2.69 8.90
C ILE A 110 7.39 2.37 7.44
N VAL A 111 7.35 3.35 6.52
CA VAL A 111 7.83 3.18 5.14
C VAL A 111 9.29 2.74 5.13
N ARG A 112 10.17 3.44 5.86
CA ARG A 112 11.59 3.08 5.93
C ARG A 112 11.80 1.67 6.48
N PHE A 113 10.93 1.22 7.38
CA PHE A 113 10.97 -0.12 7.92
C PHE A 113 10.46 -1.19 6.96
N CYS A 114 9.31 -0.97 6.31
CA CYS A 114 8.63 -1.97 5.50
C CYS A 114 9.13 -2.02 4.05
N VAL A 115 9.48 -0.88 3.46
CA VAL A 115 9.80 -0.78 2.03
C VAL A 115 11.31 -0.82 1.82
N ARG A 116 11.78 -1.64 0.87
CA ARG A 116 13.19 -1.73 0.46
C ARG A 116 13.42 -1.23 -0.94
N LEU A 117 12.46 -1.46 -1.82
CA LEU A 117 12.50 -1.02 -3.21
C LEU A 117 11.21 -0.30 -3.54
N ILE A 118 11.34 0.87 -4.16
CA ILE A 118 10.22 1.57 -4.80
C ILE A 118 10.54 1.57 -6.29
N VAL A 119 9.79 0.79 -7.05
CA VAL A 119 9.95 0.62 -8.48
C VAL A 119 9.11 1.68 -9.16
N ILE A 120 9.76 2.64 -9.80
CA ILE A 120 9.11 3.77 -10.46
C ILE A 120 9.26 3.58 -11.96
N ASN A 121 8.20 3.09 -12.58
CA ASN A 121 8.24 2.77 -14.00
C ASN A 121 6.90 3.07 -14.69
N GLN A 122 6.92 3.34 -15.98
CA GLN A 122 5.72 3.32 -16.80
C GLN A 122 5.37 1.87 -17.15
N LEU A 123 4.08 1.56 -17.21
CA LEU A 123 3.59 0.26 -17.69
C LEU A 123 2.97 0.38 -19.08
N ASP A 124 3.27 -0.60 -19.94
CA ASP A 124 2.58 -0.87 -21.21
C ASP A 124 1.25 -1.59 -20.96
N GLU A 125 1.25 -2.50 -19.98
CA GLU A 125 0.08 -3.27 -19.58
C GLU A 125 -0.12 -3.21 -18.07
N TYR A 126 -1.38 -3.25 -17.62
CA TYR A 126 -1.66 -3.30 -16.20
C TYR A 126 -1.05 -4.56 -15.56
N THR A 127 -0.38 -4.36 -14.44
CA THR A 127 0.07 -5.42 -13.55
C THR A 127 -0.19 -4.98 -12.10
N ASN A 128 -0.28 -5.95 -11.19
CA ASN A 128 -0.60 -5.63 -9.79
C ASN A 128 0.52 -4.79 -9.15
N GLY A 129 0.15 -3.82 -8.30
CA GLY A 129 1.10 -2.98 -7.56
C GLY A 129 1.85 -3.78 -6.48
N THR A 130 1.20 -4.03 -5.35
CA THR A 130 1.69 -4.91 -4.29
C THR A 130 0.75 -6.10 -4.11
N THR A 131 1.29 -7.30 -4.33
CA THR A 131 0.72 -8.62 -3.99
C THR A 131 1.44 -9.23 -2.78
N GLU A 132 0.93 -10.34 -2.25
CA GLU A 132 1.47 -11.03 -1.07
C GLU A 132 2.96 -11.39 -1.21
N ASP A 133 3.40 -11.77 -2.41
CA ASP A 133 4.79 -12.09 -2.74
C ASP A 133 5.68 -10.86 -2.97
N THR A 134 5.13 -9.64 -2.96
CA THR A 134 5.90 -8.40 -3.20
C THR A 134 6.07 -7.54 -1.94
N ILE A 135 5.85 -8.09 -0.75
CA ILE A 135 6.13 -7.37 0.50
C ILE A 135 7.56 -6.82 0.48
N GLY A 136 7.75 -5.54 0.80
CA GLY A 136 9.06 -4.87 0.67
C GLY A 136 9.34 -4.21 -0.68
N VAL A 137 8.50 -4.44 -1.70
CA VAL A 137 8.59 -3.84 -3.03
C VAL A 137 7.31 -3.08 -3.37
N ALA A 138 7.43 -1.76 -3.55
CA ALA A 138 6.31 -0.92 -3.96
C ALA A 138 6.43 -0.60 -5.46
N ASN A 139 5.55 -1.17 -6.29
CA ASN A 139 5.54 -0.93 -7.74
C ASN A 139 4.60 0.21 -8.10
N PHE A 140 5.14 1.28 -8.71
CA PHE A 140 4.39 2.45 -9.16
C PHE A 140 4.36 2.51 -10.68
N ASN A 141 3.16 2.46 -11.25
CA ASN A 141 2.92 2.87 -12.63
C ASN A 141 2.91 4.41 -12.73
N PHE A 142 4.08 5.02 -12.55
CA PHE A 142 4.21 6.47 -12.39
C PHE A 142 4.14 7.17 -13.75
N LYS A 143 3.24 8.15 -13.90
CA LYS A 143 3.03 8.88 -15.16
C LYS A 143 3.69 10.25 -15.11
N ASP A 144 4.02 10.82 -16.26
CA ASP A 144 4.73 12.11 -16.36
C ASP A 144 3.97 13.26 -15.71
N GLN A 145 2.63 13.24 -15.81
CA GLN A 145 1.77 14.23 -15.18
C GLN A 145 1.62 14.07 -13.66
N PHE A 146 2.14 12.99 -13.05
CA PHE A 146 2.07 12.78 -11.61
C PHE A 146 3.08 13.67 -10.89
N ASP A 147 2.72 14.10 -9.68
CA ASP A 147 3.50 15.00 -8.85
C ASP A 147 3.93 14.35 -7.50
N GLU A 148 4.42 15.17 -6.56
CA GLU A 148 4.85 14.69 -5.24
C GLU A 148 3.68 14.16 -4.41
N ILE A 149 2.47 14.71 -4.58
CA ILE A 149 1.28 14.25 -3.86
C ILE A 149 0.88 12.87 -4.39
N ASP A 150 0.86 12.69 -5.71
CA ASP A 150 0.62 11.38 -6.33
C ASP A 150 1.62 10.33 -5.82
N PHE A 151 2.90 10.69 -5.71
CA PHE A 151 3.93 9.80 -5.15
C PHE A 151 3.66 9.43 -3.69
N GLN A 152 3.34 10.42 -2.84
CA GLN A 152 3.07 10.20 -1.42
C GLN A 152 1.83 9.32 -1.20
N GLU A 153 0.76 9.58 -1.97
CA GLU A 153 -0.45 8.77 -1.89
C GLU A 153 -0.22 7.34 -2.41
N LEU A 154 0.52 7.16 -3.51
CA LEU A 154 0.88 5.83 -4.01
C LEU A 154 1.71 5.05 -3.00
N LEU A 155 2.66 5.72 -2.34
CA LEU A 155 3.50 5.11 -1.32
C LEU A 155 2.70 4.68 -0.10
N PHE A 156 1.80 5.54 0.40
CA PHE A 156 0.92 5.20 1.51
C PHE A 156 -0.05 4.06 1.13
N HIS A 157 -0.60 4.08 -0.09
CA HIS A 157 -1.42 3.01 -0.64
C HIS A 157 -0.69 1.66 -0.60
N GLN A 158 0.54 1.58 -1.15
CA GLN A 158 1.29 0.33 -1.13
C GLN A 158 1.69 -0.08 0.29
N LEU A 159 2.00 0.88 1.17
CA LEU A 159 2.28 0.58 2.57
C LEU A 159 1.08 -0.11 3.25
N VAL A 160 -0.14 0.39 3.04
CA VAL A 160 -1.34 -0.23 3.63
C VAL A 160 -1.52 -1.66 3.14
N HIS A 161 -1.31 -1.93 1.85
CA HIS A 161 -1.30 -3.30 1.33
C HIS A 161 -0.24 -4.18 2.03
N MET A 162 1.00 -3.69 2.15
CA MET A 162 2.06 -4.46 2.83
C MET A 162 1.69 -4.76 4.29
N LEU A 163 1.13 -3.79 5.02
CA LEU A 163 0.69 -4.00 6.39
C LEU A 163 -0.44 -5.01 6.48
N LEU A 164 -1.39 -5.02 5.52
CA LEU A 164 -2.43 -6.04 5.45
C LEU A 164 -1.83 -7.43 5.23
N PHE A 165 -0.92 -7.60 4.27
CA PHE A 165 -0.29 -8.90 4.01
C PHE A 165 0.56 -9.38 5.19
N ILE A 166 1.27 -8.48 5.88
CA ILE A 166 2.05 -8.82 7.07
C ILE A 166 1.12 -9.32 8.19
N ASP A 167 0.02 -8.61 8.47
CA ASP A 167 -0.97 -9.01 9.48
C ASP A 167 -1.63 -10.35 9.09
N ASP A 168 -2.06 -10.50 7.83
CA ASP A 168 -2.69 -11.73 7.30
C ASP A 168 -1.78 -12.96 7.40
N SER A 169 -0.46 -12.77 7.25
CA SER A 169 0.54 -13.85 7.39
C SER A 169 0.64 -14.44 8.80
N MET A 170 0.11 -13.73 9.81
CA MET A 170 0.10 -14.14 11.22
C MET A 170 -1.33 -14.39 11.72
N HIS A 171 -2.29 -13.62 11.20
CA HIS A 171 -3.69 -13.61 11.58
C HIS A 171 -4.55 -13.58 10.33
N PRO A 172 -4.86 -14.73 9.72
CA PRO A 172 -5.60 -14.78 8.46
C PRO A 172 -6.89 -13.95 8.52
N HIS A 173 -7.13 -13.08 7.53
CA HIS A 173 -8.30 -12.20 7.43
C HIS A 173 -9.50 -12.91 6.81
N MET A 174 -9.22 -13.89 5.95
CA MET A 174 -10.19 -14.74 5.28
C MET A 174 -9.63 -16.16 5.13
N PRO A 175 -10.44 -17.22 5.32
CA PRO A 175 -10.02 -18.58 5.01
C PRO A 175 -9.65 -18.73 3.53
N ASP A 176 -8.61 -19.48 3.22
CA ASP A 176 -8.10 -19.63 1.85
C ASP A 176 -9.15 -20.10 0.85
N SER A 177 -10.05 -21.00 1.29
CA SER A 177 -11.16 -21.51 0.49
C SER A 177 -12.20 -20.45 0.10
N GLN A 178 -12.21 -19.29 0.76
CA GLN A 178 -13.14 -18.19 0.50
C GLN A 178 -12.50 -17.06 -0.32
N ARG A 179 -11.16 -16.96 -0.40
CA ARG A 179 -10.45 -15.81 -0.99
C ARG A 179 -10.81 -15.52 -2.45
N GLN A 180 -11.09 -16.57 -3.22
CA GLN A 180 -11.36 -16.51 -4.66
C GLN A 180 -12.84 -16.36 -5.03
N ILE A 181 -13.73 -16.30 -4.05
CA ILE A 181 -15.16 -16.10 -4.32
C ILE A 181 -15.37 -14.71 -4.89
N SER A 182 -16.08 -14.61 -6.02
CA SER A 182 -16.33 -13.32 -6.67
C SER A 182 -17.46 -12.55 -5.97
N LEU A 183 -17.23 -11.26 -5.72
CA LEU A 183 -18.20 -10.28 -5.26
C LEU A 183 -18.48 -9.29 -6.38
N ASP A 184 -19.75 -8.96 -6.63
CA ASP A 184 -20.10 -7.84 -7.51
C ASP A 184 -20.06 -6.53 -6.72
N VAL A 185 -19.19 -5.63 -7.13
CA VAL A 185 -18.98 -4.33 -6.48
C VAL A 185 -19.71 -3.22 -7.25
N GLY A 186 -20.22 -3.51 -8.46
CA GLY A 186 -20.90 -2.52 -9.30
C GLY A 186 -20.00 -1.39 -9.83
N LEU A 187 -18.67 -1.51 -9.66
CA LEU A 187 -17.68 -0.56 -10.19
C LEU A 187 -16.81 -1.22 -11.25
N PRO A 188 -16.56 -0.56 -12.40
CA PRO A 188 -15.71 -1.10 -13.44
C PRO A 188 -14.26 -1.21 -12.95
N PHE A 189 -13.66 -2.39 -13.12
CA PHE A 189 -12.27 -2.65 -12.79
C PHE A 189 -11.32 -2.40 -13.97
N VAL A 190 -10.03 -2.19 -13.68
CA VAL A 190 -8.99 -2.01 -14.70
C VAL A 190 -8.84 -3.25 -15.59
N LEU A 191 -9.11 -4.45 -15.06
CA LEU A 191 -9.14 -5.69 -15.83
C LEU A 191 -10.51 -5.99 -16.48
N GLY A 192 -11.46 -5.06 -16.40
CA GLY A 192 -12.81 -5.21 -16.95
C GLY A 192 -13.81 -5.86 -15.98
N GLY A 193 -15.11 -5.66 -16.25
CA GLY A 193 -16.21 -6.17 -15.42
C GLY A 193 -16.40 -5.41 -14.10
N THR A 194 -17.32 -5.89 -13.26
CA THR A 194 -17.67 -5.32 -11.94
C THR A 194 -17.42 -6.27 -10.78
N THR A 195 -16.91 -7.47 -11.08
CA THR A 195 -16.69 -8.53 -10.09
C THR A 195 -15.24 -8.62 -9.65
N PHE A 196 -15.04 -8.90 -8.36
CA PHE A 196 -13.73 -8.98 -7.72
C PHE A 196 -13.65 -10.23 -6.85
N PRO A 197 -12.51 -10.94 -6.78
CA PRO A 197 -12.25 -11.87 -5.70
C PRO A 197 -12.45 -11.18 -4.35
N ALA A 198 -13.17 -11.80 -3.42
CA ALA A 198 -13.59 -11.22 -2.15
C ALA A 198 -12.41 -10.68 -1.34
N TYR A 199 -11.28 -11.38 -1.39
CA TYR A 199 -10.05 -10.96 -0.74
C TYR A 199 -9.45 -9.67 -1.36
N LEU A 200 -9.49 -9.54 -2.68
CA LEU A 200 -9.04 -8.32 -3.36
C LEU A 200 -10.00 -7.15 -3.14
N ALA A 201 -11.30 -7.42 -3.11
CA ALA A 201 -12.31 -6.43 -2.75
C ALA A 201 -12.08 -5.90 -1.32
N PHE A 202 -11.81 -6.80 -0.37
CA PHE A 202 -11.46 -6.46 1.00
C PHE A 202 -10.22 -5.56 1.07
N HIS A 203 -9.11 -5.94 0.42
CA HIS A 203 -7.90 -5.10 0.43
C HIS A 203 -8.15 -3.72 -0.19
N SER A 204 -8.88 -3.67 -1.31
CA SER A 204 -9.23 -2.42 -1.99
C SER A 204 -10.08 -1.50 -1.12
N TYR A 205 -11.05 -2.06 -0.40
CA TYR A 205 -11.87 -1.33 0.57
C TYR A 205 -11.02 -0.72 1.68
N ILE A 206 -10.19 -1.54 2.34
CA ILE A 206 -9.37 -1.08 3.47
C ILE A 206 -8.36 -0.02 3.04
N VAL A 207 -7.75 -0.18 1.87
CA VAL A 207 -6.86 0.86 1.32
C VAL A 207 -7.61 2.14 1.03
N ALA A 208 -8.81 2.09 0.44
CA ALA A 208 -9.60 3.30 0.18
C ALA A 208 -9.98 4.04 1.48
N VAL A 209 -10.35 3.30 2.54
CA VAL A 209 -10.64 3.87 3.86
C VAL A 209 -9.41 4.52 4.49
N GLU A 210 -8.25 3.85 4.45
CA GLU A 210 -7.00 4.42 4.96
C GLU A 210 -6.57 5.65 4.15
N MET A 211 -6.77 5.65 2.83
CA MET A 211 -6.50 6.82 1.98
C MET A 211 -7.39 8.01 2.34
N LEU A 212 -8.67 7.78 2.66
CA LEU A 212 -9.57 8.82 3.14
C LEU A 212 -9.04 9.44 4.44
N ALA A 213 -8.65 8.59 5.40
CA ALA A 213 -8.08 9.04 6.67
C ALA A 213 -6.77 9.79 6.49
N TYR A 214 -5.88 9.29 5.62
CA TYR A 214 -4.64 9.97 5.26
C TYR A 214 -4.89 11.39 4.74
N ARG A 215 -5.87 11.56 3.84
CA ARG A 215 -6.22 12.90 3.34
C ARG A 215 -6.78 13.82 4.41
N ALA A 216 -7.65 13.30 5.26
CA ALA A 216 -8.21 14.08 6.38
C ALA A 216 -7.13 14.55 7.35
N ARG A 217 -6.13 13.71 7.63
CA ARG A 217 -5.06 13.99 8.61
C ARG A 217 -3.90 14.82 8.06
N THR A 218 -3.77 14.92 6.74
CA THR A 218 -2.68 15.65 6.08
C THR A 218 -3.14 16.90 5.34
N ASP A 219 -4.34 17.41 5.63
CA ASP A 219 -4.96 18.57 4.99
C ASP A 219 -5.08 18.44 3.45
N GLN A 220 -5.27 17.21 2.97
CA GLN A 220 -5.39 16.88 1.54
C GLN A 220 -6.83 16.57 1.11
N TRP A 221 -7.83 16.93 1.93
CA TRP A 221 -9.24 16.62 1.68
C TRP A 221 -9.75 17.17 0.34
N GLU A 222 -9.40 18.42 0.01
CA GLU A 222 -9.80 19.11 -1.22
C GLU A 222 -8.84 18.88 -2.40
N VAL A 223 -7.74 18.16 -2.18
CA VAL A 223 -6.75 17.93 -3.22
C VAL A 223 -7.29 16.93 -4.25
N VAL A 224 -7.00 17.19 -5.52
CA VAL A 224 -7.42 16.34 -6.65
C VAL A 224 -6.16 15.78 -7.34
N PRO A 225 -5.47 14.80 -6.71
CA PRO A 225 -4.30 14.18 -7.30
C PRO A 225 -4.67 13.43 -8.59
N LYS A 226 -3.69 13.18 -9.45
CA LYS A 226 -3.91 12.55 -10.75
C LYS A 226 -4.21 11.06 -10.62
N TYR A 227 -3.65 10.38 -9.63
CA TYR A 227 -3.83 8.94 -9.42
C TYR A 227 -5.19 8.64 -8.76
N HIS A 228 -5.37 8.95 -7.46
CA HIS A 228 -6.60 8.62 -6.75
C HIS A 228 -7.77 9.60 -6.99
N ARG A 229 -7.55 10.74 -7.65
CA ARG A 229 -8.56 11.78 -7.92
C ARG A 229 -9.18 12.35 -6.65
N SER A 230 -10.33 13.03 -6.75
CA SER A 230 -10.96 13.74 -5.64
C SER A 230 -11.44 12.81 -4.52
N THR A 231 -11.56 13.36 -3.31
CA THR A 231 -12.06 12.62 -2.13
C THR A 231 -13.47 12.11 -2.33
N GLY A 232 -14.33 12.85 -3.05
CA GLY A 232 -15.65 12.36 -3.47
C GLY A 232 -15.60 11.09 -4.33
N ARG A 233 -14.55 10.88 -5.15
CA ARG A 233 -14.36 9.60 -5.85
C ARG A 233 -13.99 8.49 -4.88
N VAL A 234 -13.09 8.75 -3.94
CA VAL A 234 -12.66 7.78 -2.91
C VAL A 234 -13.88 7.33 -2.08
N LEU A 235 -14.73 8.25 -1.65
CA LEU A 235 -15.97 7.94 -0.92
C LEU A 235 -16.94 7.06 -1.71
N ARG A 236 -17.10 7.28 -3.02
CA ARG A 236 -17.91 6.39 -3.88
C ARG A 236 -17.34 4.98 -3.96
N ILE A 237 -16.02 4.87 -4.06
CA ILE A 237 -15.31 3.58 -4.04
C ILE A 237 -15.57 2.87 -2.71
N ILE A 238 -15.39 3.57 -1.58
CA ILE A 238 -15.68 3.06 -0.24
C ILE A 238 -17.12 2.54 -0.16
N GLY A 239 -18.11 3.33 -0.58
CA GLY A 239 -19.52 2.94 -0.50
C GLY A 239 -19.86 1.68 -1.31
N ALA A 240 -19.30 1.57 -2.52
CA ALA A 240 -19.51 0.42 -3.39
C ALA A 240 -18.90 -0.86 -2.80
N PHE A 241 -17.63 -0.81 -2.39
CA PHE A 241 -16.97 -1.96 -1.78
C PHE A 241 -17.57 -2.33 -0.43
N ARG A 242 -17.92 -1.35 0.41
CA ARG A 242 -18.56 -1.58 1.70
C ARG A 242 -19.82 -2.42 1.56
N SER A 243 -20.71 -2.02 0.64
CA SER A 243 -21.97 -2.72 0.40
C SER A 243 -21.75 -4.19 0.01
N ALA A 244 -20.80 -4.45 -0.90
CA ALA A 244 -20.48 -5.80 -1.38
C ALA A 244 -19.79 -6.67 -0.32
N ILE A 245 -18.98 -6.08 0.56
CA ILE A 245 -18.24 -6.82 1.60
C ILE A 245 -19.11 -7.08 2.83
N GLU A 246 -19.91 -6.09 3.26
CA GLU A 246 -20.77 -6.23 4.44
C GLU A 246 -21.82 -7.33 4.25
N SER A 247 -22.35 -7.53 3.03
CA SER A 247 -23.26 -8.63 2.73
C SER A 247 -22.63 -10.02 2.89
N GLU A 248 -21.29 -10.11 2.84
CA GLU A 248 -20.53 -11.35 2.92
C GLU A 248 -19.60 -11.40 4.15
N ALA A 249 -19.83 -10.54 5.16
CA ALA A 249 -18.97 -10.39 6.34
C ALA A 249 -18.78 -11.71 7.13
N SER A 250 -19.72 -12.65 7.02
CA SER A 250 -19.63 -13.98 7.65
C SER A 250 -18.50 -14.84 7.11
N ARG A 251 -18.00 -14.57 5.90
CA ARG A 251 -16.89 -15.30 5.25
C ARG A 251 -15.52 -14.93 5.80
N PHE A 252 -15.41 -13.80 6.49
CA PHE A 252 -14.15 -13.33 7.06
C PHE A 252 -13.87 -14.04 8.39
N THR A 253 -12.60 -14.05 8.81
CA THR A 253 -12.25 -14.54 10.15
C THR A 253 -12.65 -13.53 11.23
N SER A 254 -12.39 -13.84 12.50
CA SER A 254 -12.55 -12.86 13.59
C SER A 254 -11.71 -11.61 13.33
N ARG A 255 -10.44 -11.78 12.93
CA ARG A 255 -9.54 -10.67 12.60
C ARG A 255 -10.04 -9.87 11.39
N GLY A 256 -10.47 -10.54 10.33
CA GLY A 256 -11.03 -9.85 9.15
C GLY A 256 -12.27 -9.01 9.50
N ARG A 257 -13.19 -9.56 10.30
CA ARG A 257 -14.38 -8.82 10.77
C ARG A 257 -14.04 -7.64 11.67
N GLU A 258 -13.04 -7.78 12.55
CA GLU A 258 -12.56 -6.66 13.38
C GLU A 258 -12.06 -5.51 12.49
N ILE A 259 -11.26 -5.81 11.47
CA ILE A 259 -10.76 -4.82 10.51
C ILE A 259 -11.93 -4.11 9.80
N LEU A 260 -12.97 -4.85 9.40
CA LEU A 260 -14.17 -4.26 8.77
C LEU A 260 -14.91 -3.29 9.68
N ILE A 261 -15.10 -3.66 10.95
CA ILE A 261 -15.76 -2.81 11.95
C ILE A 261 -14.96 -1.51 12.12
N ARG A 262 -13.65 -1.62 12.34
CA ARG A 262 -12.76 -0.45 12.46
C ARG A 262 -12.78 0.42 11.22
N ALA A 263 -12.88 -0.18 10.04
CA ALA A 263 -12.90 0.56 8.78
C ALA A 263 -14.18 1.38 8.63
N ARG A 264 -15.32 0.82 9.03
CA ARG A 264 -16.57 1.58 9.09
C ARG A 264 -16.45 2.76 10.04
N ASP A 265 -16.02 2.50 11.27
CA ASP A 265 -15.96 3.53 12.32
C ASP A 265 -15.00 4.66 11.90
N LEU A 266 -13.87 4.34 11.25
CA LEU A 266 -12.93 5.33 10.74
C LEU A 266 -13.50 6.19 9.60
N VAL A 267 -14.34 5.63 8.73
CA VAL A 267 -15.03 6.42 7.68
C VAL A 267 -15.93 7.46 8.33
N ASP A 268 -16.72 7.05 9.31
CA ASP A 268 -17.64 7.94 10.01
C ASP A 268 -16.87 9.06 10.72
N ASP A 269 -15.77 8.74 11.40
CA ASP A 269 -14.86 9.72 12.02
C ASP A 269 -14.32 10.73 10.98
N CYS A 270 -13.85 10.27 9.82
CA CYS A 270 -13.32 11.14 8.77
C CYS A 270 -14.37 12.11 8.22
N LEU A 271 -15.62 11.67 8.09
CA LEU A 271 -16.71 12.52 7.61
C LEU A 271 -17.04 13.64 8.61
N THR A 272 -16.86 13.42 9.92
CA THR A 272 -17.01 14.48 10.92
C THR A 272 -15.89 15.52 10.90
N MET A 273 -14.72 15.17 10.35
CA MET A 273 -13.55 16.05 10.21
C MET A 273 -13.61 16.90 8.94
N GLN A 274 -14.63 16.74 8.09
CA GLN A 274 -14.74 17.47 6.84
C GLN A 274 -14.76 18.99 7.11
N PRO A 275 -13.93 19.80 6.42
CA PRO A 275 -13.98 21.25 6.55
C PRO A 275 -15.39 21.77 6.22
N CYS A 276 -15.95 22.60 7.09
CA CYS A 276 -17.25 23.26 6.84
C CYS A 276 -17.17 24.06 5.53
N GLY A 277 -17.89 23.61 4.49
CA GLY A 277 -17.99 24.32 3.20
C GLY A 277 -17.85 23.47 1.93
N ALA A 278 -17.67 22.16 2.04
CA ALA A 278 -17.39 21.27 0.89
C ALA A 278 -18.57 20.39 0.44
N ALA A 279 -19.80 20.93 0.44
CA ALA A 279 -21.00 20.27 -0.11
C ALA A 279 -21.49 21.00 -1.37
#